data_AF-A0A953G6Y0-F1
#
_entry.id   AF-A0A953G6Y0-F1
#
_cell.length_a   1.000
_cell.length_b   1.000
_cell.length_c   1.000
_cell.angle_alpha   90.00
_cell.angle_beta   90.00
_cell.angle_gamma   90.00
#
_symmetry.space_group_name_H-M   'P 1'
#
loop_
_entity.id
_entity.type
_entity.pdbx_description
1 polymer ?
#
loop_
_entity_poly.entity_id
_entity_poly.type
_entity_poly.pdbx_seq_one_letter_code
_entity_poly.pdbx_strand_id
1 'polypeptide(L)'
;MMPMVNLLPMTRMMLSQLNITYIRSKVKHRARIVEVAKLIDIGWTDKFSSNDDLNQLKPLVIGPSDPNTSVNNVKADLVVLLTTGNNWPADEHGIAFKCATPPCTVVKFNSATDRRYTFTHEVGHLLCGGHEDDLTPFSKAYKDSANLFRTVIHQAPAESNRILNYSNPYVKYSSKPTGTKYQYNACVIQNSGCGMAGFNEPNECTINAKGKFDSECNPTTIKVTASMLPTTCNAQNYKFEYTIDGFNYYTSCPFTSNNYCDIYLLIFPNRSSITVKITAYGNGTQVIGYLFKTFTTLCPETPMQLPGYLKKIDNNGSIKSQSSSYLSRLAQDNANPEEINCSLFDLNGKLIISGNIDLLNELEQLNKTYLNISSGVYFLQIKEVDKLLYNSKIIVK
;
A
#
# COMPACT_ATOMS: atom_id res chain seq x y z
N MET A 1 33.70 3.73 -14.70
CA MET A 1 33.02 2.44 -14.45
C MET A 1 32.69 2.40 -12.96
N MET A 2 31.42 2.58 -12.57
CA MET A 2 31.04 2.57 -11.15
C MET A 2 31.22 1.15 -10.59
N PRO A 3 31.78 0.96 -9.38
CA PRO A 3 31.58 -0.27 -8.64
C PRO A 3 30.07 -0.41 -8.40
N MET A 4 29.53 -1.63 -8.54
CA MET A 4 28.15 -1.92 -8.16
C MET A 4 27.95 -1.63 -6.67
N VAL A 5 27.60 -0.39 -6.33
CA VAL A 5 27.04 -0.08 -5.03
C VAL A 5 25.70 -0.79 -4.98
N ASN A 6 25.53 -1.65 -3.99
CA ASN A 6 24.32 -2.42 -3.80
C ASN A 6 23.16 -1.42 -3.56
N LEU A 7 22.29 -1.23 -4.57
CA LEU A 7 21.19 -0.26 -4.54
C LEU A 7 20.12 -0.62 -3.49
N LEU A 8 20.02 -1.91 -3.13
CA LEU A 8 19.01 -2.43 -2.21
C LEU A 8 19.22 -1.95 -0.76
N PRO A 9 20.43 -2.06 -0.15
CA PRO A 9 20.69 -1.52 1.18
C PRO A 9 20.42 -0.01 1.29
N MET A 10 20.83 0.77 0.29
CA MET A 10 20.65 2.22 0.32
C MET A 10 19.17 2.61 0.24
N THR A 11 18.42 2.03 -0.70
CA THR A 11 16.98 2.33 -0.84
C THR A 11 16.20 1.92 0.41
N ARG A 12 16.57 0.81 1.06
CA ARG A 12 16.02 0.43 2.38
C ARG A 12 16.36 1.45 3.47
N MET A 13 17.58 1.98 3.50
CA MET A 13 18.01 2.99 4.48
C MET A 13 17.28 4.31 4.27
N MET A 14 17.14 4.78 3.02
CA MET A 14 16.32 5.96 2.67
C MET A 14 14.89 5.82 3.19
N LEU A 15 14.26 4.68 2.90
CA LEU A 15 12.89 4.40 3.33
C LEU A 15 12.75 4.31 4.86
N SER A 16 13.76 3.73 5.52
CA SER A 16 13.82 3.64 6.98
C SER A 16 13.93 5.02 7.62
N GLN A 17 14.84 5.88 7.12
CA GLN A 17 15.01 7.26 7.62
C GLN A 17 13.73 8.08 7.47
N LEU A 18 13.05 7.98 6.33
CA LEU A 18 11.77 8.65 6.09
C LEU A 18 10.69 8.17 7.06
N ASN A 19 10.49 6.86 7.19
CA ASN A 19 9.47 6.30 8.08
C ASN A 19 9.78 6.56 9.56
N ILE A 20 11.06 6.53 9.98
CA ILE A 20 11.48 6.95 11.31
C ILE A 20 11.14 8.42 11.54
N THR A 21 11.35 9.28 10.53
CA THR A 21 11.00 10.70 10.60
C THR A 21 9.50 10.89 10.79
N TYR A 22 8.65 10.16 10.05
CA TYR A 22 7.21 10.19 10.26
C TYR A 22 6.82 9.81 11.69
N ILE A 23 7.33 8.68 12.19
CA ILE A 23 7.05 8.18 13.55
C ILE A 23 7.49 9.21 14.60
N ARG A 24 8.74 9.69 14.52
CA ARG A 24 9.31 10.65 15.47
C ARG A 24 8.55 11.98 15.46
N SER A 25 8.00 12.38 14.33
CA SER A 25 7.20 13.61 14.19
C SER A 25 5.70 13.44 14.41
N LYS A 26 5.24 12.25 14.83
CA LYS A 26 3.81 11.91 15.02
C LYS A 26 2.98 12.04 13.72
N VAL A 27 3.60 11.86 12.57
CA VAL A 27 2.92 11.70 11.28
C VAL A 27 2.51 10.23 11.14
N LYS A 28 1.24 9.97 10.80
CA LYS A 28 0.64 8.63 10.73
C LYS A 28 0.87 7.91 9.38
N HIS A 29 1.45 8.60 8.41
CA HIS A 29 1.75 8.07 7.09
C HIS A 29 2.89 7.07 7.12
N ARG A 30 2.95 6.21 6.11
CA ARG A 30 4.05 5.26 5.90
C ARG A 30 4.38 5.18 4.42
N ALA A 31 5.65 5.36 4.08
CA ALA A 31 6.14 5.13 2.73
C ALA A 31 6.52 3.65 2.56
N ARG A 32 6.36 3.15 1.32
CA ARG A 32 6.90 1.86 0.88
C ARG A 32 7.51 2.00 -0.50
N ILE A 33 8.53 1.21 -0.79
CA ILE A 33 9.06 1.06 -2.15
C ILE A 33 8.19 0.04 -2.87
N VAL A 34 7.67 0.41 -4.03
CA VAL A 34 6.93 -0.50 -4.93
C VAL A 34 7.81 -1.07 -6.03
N GLU A 35 8.81 -0.30 -6.49
CA GLU A 35 9.77 -0.72 -7.51
C GLU A 35 11.09 0.06 -7.35
N VAL A 36 12.18 -0.54 -7.81
CA VAL A 36 13.47 0.14 -8.04
C VAL A 36 13.95 -0.27 -9.43
N ALA A 37 14.13 0.70 -10.33
CA ALA A 37 14.58 0.47 -11.69
C ALA A 37 15.88 1.22 -11.98
N LYS A 38 16.73 0.67 -12.87
CA LYS A 38 17.89 1.37 -13.42
C LYS A 38 17.46 2.14 -14.66
N LEU A 39 18.01 3.34 -14.84
CA LEU A 39 17.59 4.26 -15.91
C LEU A 39 18.26 3.99 -17.27
N ILE A 40 19.22 3.05 -17.34
CA ILE A 40 19.88 2.66 -18.60
C ILE A 40 18.87 2.15 -19.62
N ASP A 41 17.72 1.64 -19.17
CA ASP A 41 16.65 1.13 -20.03
C ASP A 41 15.69 2.22 -20.54
N ILE A 42 15.87 3.50 -20.15
CA ILE A 42 15.00 4.62 -20.56
C ILE A 42 15.77 5.81 -21.19
N GLY A 43 17.04 5.65 -21.54
CA GLY A 43 17.82 6.68 -22.25
C GLY A 43 18.18 7.91 -21.42
N TRP A 44 18.35 7.77 -20.10
CA TRP A 44 18.69 8.89 -19.21
C TRP A 44 20.13 9.39 -19.37
N THR A 45 20.32 10.71 -19.37
CA THR A 45 21.64 11.38 -19.34
C THR A 45 21.60 12.48 -18.28
N ASP A 46 22.50 12.44 -17.28
CA ASP A 46 22.62 13.50 -16.27
C ASP A 46 22.74 14.89 -16.94
N LYS A 47 21.86 15.83 -16.58
CA LYS A 47 21.85 17.19 -17.14
C LYS A 47 22.72 18.15 -16.32
N PHE A 48 22.82 19.40 -16.77
CA PHE A 48 23.71 20.41 -16.21
C PHE A 48 23.18 21.07 -14.92
N SER A 49 21.93 20.80 -14.52
CA SER A 49 21.36 21.29 -13.27
C SER A 49 20.33 20.32 -12.70
N SER A 50 20.08 20.41 -11.39
CA SER A 50 19.01 19.64 -10.73
C SER A 50 17.62 19.97 -11.28
N ASN A 51 17.39 21.23 -11.66
CA ASN A 51 16.17 21.72 -12.27
C ASN A 51 15.91 21.03 -13.62
N ASP A 52 16.96 20.87 -14.43
CA ASP A 52 16.87 20.16 -15.71
C ASP A 52 16.58 18.68 -15.51
N ASP A 53 17.25 18.02 -14.55
CA ASP A 53 16.97 16.62 -14.20
C ASP A 53 15.53 16.46 -13.70
N LEU A 54 15.03 17.37 -12.85
CA LEU A 54 13.66 17.32 -12.36
C LEU A 54 12.64 17.56 -13.48
N ASN A 55 12.93 18.49 -14.40
CA ASN A 55 12.07 18.75 -15.54
C ASN A 55 12.07 17.60 -16.56
N GLN A 56 13.17 16.86 -16.70
CA GLN A 56 13.21 15.64 -17.51
C GLN A 56 12.48 14.46 -16.83
N LEU A 57 12.48 14.41 -15.49
CA LEU A 57 11.77 13.38 -14.74
C LEU A 57 10.25 13.55 -14.83
N LYS A 58 9.72 14.77 -14.72
CA LYS A 58 8.26 15.04 -14.66
C LYS A 58 7.44 14.34 -15.77
N PRO A 59 7.80 14.41 -17.07
CA PRO A 59 7.07 13.71 -18.13
C PRO A 59 7.05 12.18 -17.98
N LEU A 60 8.08 11.59 -17.36
CA LEU A 60 8.17 10.14 -17.13
C LEU A 60 7.25 9.68 -15.99
N VAL A 61 6.92 10.58 -15.06
CA VAL A 61 6.07 10.30 -13.90
C VAL A 61 4.59 10.44 -14.22
N ILE A 62 4.24 11.40 -15.08
CA ILE A 62 2.87 11.54 -15.60
C ILE A 62 2.61 10.50 -16.71
N GLY A 63 3.67 10.08 -17.39
CA GLY A 63 3.58 9.39 -18.67
C GLY A 63 2.94 10.28 -19.75
N PRO A 64 3.19 10.03 -21.03
CA PRO A 64 2.12 10.20 -22.01
C PRO A 64 0.95 9.31 -21.57
N SER A 65 -0.22 9.47 -22.16
CA SER A 65 -1.34 8.53 -22.10
C SER A 65 -1.02 7.10 -22.59
N ASP A 66 0.25 6.70 -22.58
CA ASP A 66 0.80 5.43 -23.04
C ASP A 66 0.93 4.44 -21.85
N PRO A 67 0.20 3.32 -21.85
CA PRO A 67 0.28 2.27 -20.83
C PRO A 67 1.64 1.53 -20.77
N ASN A 68 2.61 1.86 -21.63
CA ASN A 68 3.91 1.18 -21.68
C ASN A 68 5.03 1.85 -20.86
N THR A 69 4.79 2.97 -20.18
CA THR A 69 5.78 3.52 -19.23
C THR A 69 5.75 2.76 -17.91
N SER A 70 6.92 2.30 -17.45
CA SER A 70 7.08 1.45 -16.25
C SER A 70 6.46 2.04 -14.97
N VAL A 71 6.48 3.37 -14.83
CA VAL A 71 5.92 4.10 -13.67
C VAL A 71 4.41 3.92 -13.52
N ASN A 72 3.66 3.92 -14.64
CA ASN A 72 2.21 3.73 -14.63
C ASN A 72 1.82 2.27 -14.32
N ASN A 73 2.68 1.31 -14.65
CA ASN A 73 2.42 -0.11 -14.42
C ASN A 73 2.57 -0.52 -12.94
N VAL A 74 3.40 0.17 -12.17
CA VAL A 74 3.60 -0.13 -10.73
C VAL A 74 2.80 0.77 -9.79
N LYS A 75 2.07 1.76 -10.31
CA LYS A 75 1.19 2.68 -9.55
C LYS A 75 1.93 3.34 -8.37
N ALA A 76 3.11 3.89 -8.64
CA ALA A 76 3.90 4.56 -7.62
C ALA A 76 3.31 5.95 -7.31
N ASP A 77 2.92 6.22 -6.07
CA ASP A 77 2.34 7.51 -5.66
C ASP A 77 3.32 8.70 -5.70
N LEU A 78 4.62 8.40 -5.71
CA LEU A 78 5.70 9.38 -5.87
C LEU A 78 6.90 8.70 -6.53
N VAL A 79 7.69 9.49 -7.26
CA VAL A 79 8.90 9.00 -7.94
C VAL A 79 10.13 9.78 -7.50
N VAL A 80 11.19 9.05 -7.14
CA VAL A 80 12.48 9.65 -6.79
C VAL A 80 13.54 9.17 -7.76
N LEU A 81 14.21 10.13 -8.39
CA LEU A 81 15.41 9.90 -9.17
C LEU A 81 16.64 9.99 -8.28
N LEU A 82 17.50 8.98 -8.34
CA LEU A 82 18.82 9.00 -7.73
C LEU A 82 19.87 9.23 -8.81
N THR A 83 20.63 10.31 -8.69
CA THR A 83 21.69 10.70 -9.65
C THR A 83 23.03 10.90 -8.95
N THR A 84 24.11 10.91 -9.71
CA THR A 84 25.41 11.39 -9.23
C THR A 84 25.39 12.89 -8.97
N GLY A 85 24.61 13.64 -9.76
CA GLY A 85 24.60 15.10 -9.77
C GLY A 85 25.98 15.69 -10.07
N ASN A 86 26.81 15.00 -10.87
CA ASN A 86 28.19 15.40 -11.17
C ASN A 86 28.30 16.81 -11.76
N ASN A 87 27.26 17.29 -12.44
CA ASN A 87 27.23 18.61 -13.07
C ASN A 87 26.51 19.67 -12.22
N TRP A 88 25.96 19.30 -11.06
CA TRP A 88 25.21 20.24 -10.22
C TRP A 88 26.17 21.12 -9.41
N PRO A 89 25.73 22.32 -8.97
CA PRO A 89 26.41 23.09 -7.94
C PRO A 89 26.82 22.23 -6.73
N ALA A 90 27.96 22.56 -6.12
CA ALA A 90 28.55 21.78 -5.04
C ALA A 90 27.62 21.64 -3.82
N ASP A 91 26.86 22.69 -3.51
CA ASP A 91 25.97 22.77 -2.35
C ASP A 91 24.57 22.20 -2.61
N GLU A 92 24.30 21.78 -3.84
CA GLU A 92 23.01 21.22 -4.22
C GLU A 92 23.01 19.70 -4.07
N HIS A 93 22.07 19.16 -3.31
CA HIS A 93 22.02 17.72 -2.99
C HIS A 93 20.72 17.04 -3.39
N GLY A 94 19.70 17.82 -3.70
CA GLY A 94 18.38 17.35 -4.08
C GLY A 94 17.53 18.53 -4.51
N ILE A 95 16.43 18.22 -5.18
CA ILE A 95 15.44 19.21 -5.57
C ILE A 95 14.04 18.59 -5.58
N ALA A 96 13.10 19.31 -5.00
CA ALA A 96 11.68 19.06 -5.10
C ALA A 96 10.93 20.38 -5.13
N PHE A 97 9.81 20.42 -5.86
CA PHE A 97 8.85 21.50 -5.71
C PHE A 97 7.90 21.16 -4.56
N LYS A 98 7.61 22.16 -3.72
CA LYS A 98 6.65 22.00 -2.62
C LYS A 98 5.26 21.67 -3.16
N CYS A 99 4.60 20.63 -2.63
CA CYS A 99 3.29 20.17 -3.09
C CYS A 99 3.22 19.85 -4.61
N ALA A 100 4.31 19.37 -5.21
CA ALA A 100 4.38 19.19 -6.66
C ALA A 100 3.38 18.15 -7.20
N THR A 101 2.80 18.46 -8.35
CA THR A 101 2.07 17.52 -9.21
C THR A 101 2.73 17.56 -10.60
N PRO A 102 3.38 16.47 -11.07
CA PRO A 102 3.46 15.16 -10.44
C PRO A 102 4.42 15.17 -9.23
N PRO A 103 4.18 14.31 -8.22
CA PRO A 103 5.01 14.21 -7.04
C PRO A 103 6.31 13.48 -7.35
N CYS A 104 7.31 14.25 -7.76
CA CYS A 104 8.62 13.73 -8.11
C CYS A 104 9.76 14.61 -7.63
N THR A 105 10.90 13.98 -7.33
CA THR A 105 12.09 14.66 -6.84
C THR A 105 13.36 13.98 -7.35
N VAL A 106 14.44 14.75 -7.41
CA VAL A 106 15.78 14.25 -7.76
C VAL A 106 16.69 14.42 -6.55
N VAL A 107 17.51 13.41 -6.25
CA VAL A 107 18.39 13.37 -5.09
C VAL A 107 19.77 12.87 -5.49
N LYS A 108 20.84 13.56 -5.05
CA LYS A 108 22.21 13.07 -5.17
C LYS A 108 22.38 11.81 -4.33
N PHE A 109 22.83 10.74 -4.97
CA PHE A 109 23.01 9.41 -4.39
C PHE A 109 23.79 9.45 -3.06
N ASN A 110 24.95 10.12 -3.06
CA ASN A 110 25.83 10.19 -1.89
C ASN A 110 25.25 10.99 -0.71
N SER A 111 24.22 11.81 -0.95
CA SER A 111 23.57 12.63 0.08
C SER A 111 22.17 12.16 0.44
N ALA A 112 21.66 11.12 -0.24
CA ALA A 112 20.33 10.58 0.03
C ALA A 112 20.16 10.17 1.50
N THR A 113 21.20 9.56 2.07
CA THR A 113 21.17 8.97 3.43
C THR A 113 22.28 9.43 4.37
N ASP A 114 23.15 10.35 3.93
CA ASP A 114 24.22 10.91 4.79
C ASP A 114 23.61 11.79 5.91
N ARG A 115 24.45 12.55 6.64
CA ARG A 115 23.99 13.44 7.71
C ARG A 115 23.03 14.55 7.24
N ARG A 116 22.88 14.75 5.92
CA ARG A 116 21.88 15.66 5.33
C ARG A 116 20.51 15.00 5.23
N TYR A 117 20.40 13.67 5.13
CA TYR A 117 19.10 12.99 4.93
C TYR A 117 18.30 13.56 3.74
N THR A 118 18.98 13.88 2.63
CA THR A 118 18.38 14.66 1.55
C THR A 118 17.15 14.00 0.95
N PHE A 119 17.12 12.67 0.86
CA PHE A 119 15.89 11.97 0.43
C PHE A 119 14.68 12.31 1.30
N THR A 120 14.85 12.29 2.63
CA THR A 120 13.78 12.59 3.56
C THR A 120 13.38 14.07 3.49
N HIS A 121 14.36 14.95 3.28
CA HIS A 121 14.13 16.39 3.08
C HIS A 121 13.24 16.65 1.86
N GLU A 122 13.63 16.12 0.69
CA GLU A 122 12.91 16.37 -0.55
C GLU A 122 11.50 15.77 -0.56
N VAL A 123 11.34 14.54 -0.03
CA VAL A 123 9.99 13.96 0.12
C VAL A 123 9.13 14.80 1.07
N GLY A 124 9.73 15.45 2.06
CA GLY A 124 9.06 16.43 2.92
C GLY A 124 8.47 17.60 2.13
N HIS A 125 9.18 18.12 1.12
CA HIS A 125 8.67 19.17 0.23
C HIS A 125 7.50 18.70 -0.62
N LEU A 126 7.58 17.50 -1.20
CA LEU A 126 6.45 16.92 -1.95
C LEU A 126 5.17 16.87 -1.12
N LEU A 127 5.31 16.66 0.19
CA LEU A 127 4.23 16.65 1.17
C LEU A 127 3.93 18.04 1.78
N CYS A 128 4.22 19.11 1.06
CA CYS A 128 3.94 20.48 1.45
C CYS A 128 4.72 21.00 2.67
N GLY A 129 5.79 20.32 3.08
CA GLY A 129 6.72 20.86 4.06
C GLY A 129 7.56 21.99 3.45
N GLY A 130 7.84 23.02 4.23
CA GLY A 130 8.64 24.16 3.81
C GLY A 130 9.87 24.39 4.67
N HIS A 131 10.77 25.20 4.15
CA HIS A 131 11.93 25.73 4.85
C HIS A 131 11.52 26.69 5.97
N GLU A 132 12.47 27.16 6.76
CA GLU A 132 12.24 28.03 7.91
C GLU A 132 11.65 29.41 7.56
N ASP A 133 11.89 29.87 6.34
CA ASP A 133 11.44 31.12 5.76
C ASP A 133 10.08 31.01 5.03
N ASP A 134 9.53 29.80 4.89
CA ASP A 134 8.29 29.54 4.15
C ASP A 134 7.09 30.29 4.73
N LEU A 135 6.43 31.14 3.94
CA LEU A 135 5.33 31.99 4.43
C LEU A 135 4.01 31.24 4.66
N THR A 136 3.90 29.98 4.22
CA THR A 136 2.68 29.18 4.38
C THR A 136 2.49 28.80 5.85
N PRO A 137 1.31 29.04 6.44
CA PRO A 137 1.04 28.65 7.82
C PRO A 137 1.44 27.21 8.13
N PHE A 138 2.08 27.01 9.28
CA PHE A 138 2.58 25.72 9.78
C PHE A 138 3.68 25.06 8.95
N SER A 139 3.93 25.48 7.70
CA SER A 139 4.87 24.82 6.78
C SER A 139 6.32 25.26 6.99
N LYS A 140 6.72 25.59 8.22
CA LYS A 140 8.07 26.07 8.50
C LYS A 140 8.92 25.03 9.19
N ALA A 141 10.16 24.88 8.72
CA ALA A 141 11.18 24.13 9.43
C ALA A 141 11.58 24.83 10.73
N TYR A 142 12.18 24.05 11.64
CA TYR A 142 12.60 24.50 12.96
C TYR A 142 14.08 24.18 13.22
N LYS A 143 14.74 25.11 13.91
CA LYS A 143 16.07 24.98 14.47
C LYS A 143 16.03 25.45 15.91
N ASP A 144 16.65 24.69 16.79
CA ASP A 144 16.78 25.05 18.20
C ASP A 144 17.63 26.31 18.34
N SER A 145 17.21 27.23 19.22
CA SER A 145 17.87 28.53 19.38
C SER A 145 19.29 28.42 19.97
N ALA A 146 19.59 27.33 20.68
CA ALA A 146 20.95 27.03 21.16
C ALA A 146 21.79 26.26 20.13
N ASN A 147 21.32 26.13 18.88
CA ASN A 147 21.98 25.41 17.79
C ASN A 147 22.21 23.91 18.06
N LEU A 148 21.49 23.30 19.01
CA LEU A 148 21.69 21.89 19.36
C LEU A 148 21.22 20.92 18.28
N PHE A 149 20.19 21.31 17.54
CA PHE A 149 19.67 20.55 16.41
C PHE A 149 18.85 21.41 15.46
N ARG A 150 18.57 20.84 14.30
CA ARG A 150 17.58 21.33 13.34
C ARG A 150 16.76 20.18 12.77
N THR A 151 15.52 20.48 12.43
CA THR A 151 14.60 19.54 11.78
C THR A 151 14.99 19.30 10.32
N VAL A 152 14.55 18.16 9.78
CA VAL A 152 15.07 17.60 8.52
C VAL A 152 14.92 18.52 7.31
N ILE A 153 13.86 19.35 7.28
CA ILE A 153 13.64 20.30 6.19
C ILE A 153 14.46 21.57 6.34
N HIS A 154 14.98 21.97 7.51
CA HIS A 154 15.63 23.29 7.66
C HIS A 154 16.85 23.50 6.72
N GLN A 155 16.93 24.64 6.04
CA GLN A 155 18.11 25.03 5.25
C GLN A 155 19.21 25.47 6.21
N ALA A 156 20.27 24.68 6.33
CA ALA A 156 21.43 25.09 7.11
C ALA A 156 22.64 24.27 6.63
N PRO A 157 23.85 24.84 6.76
CA PRO A 157 25.08 24.14 6.41
C PRO A 157 25.23 22.82 7.17
N ALA A 158 25.97 21.89 6.57
CA ALA A 158 26.13 20.51 7.01
C ALA A 158 26.62 20.37 8.47
N GLU A 159 27.26 21.40 9.02
CA GLU A 159 27.82 21.43 10.37
C GLU A 159 26.78 21.46 11.50
N SER A 160 25.52 21.79 11.18
CA SER A 160 24.43 21.77 12.16
C SER A 160 23.77 20.40 12.24
N ASN A 161 23.65 19.85 13.46
CA ASN A 161 23.08 18.54 13.75
C ASN A 161 21.63 18.42 13.25
N ARG A 162 21.44 17.81 12.08
CA ARG A 162 20.13 17.56 11.49
C ARG A 162 19.53 16.31 12.13
N ILE A 163 18.30 16.40 12.61
CA ILE A 163 17.58 15.27 13.20
C ILE A 163 16.48 14.77 12.26
N LEU A 164 16.21 13.47 12.32
CA LEU A 164 15.10 12.80 11.63
C LEU A 164 13.75 13.14 12.29
N ASN A 165 13.41 14.43 12.29
CA ASN A 165 12.14 14.98 12.72
C ASN A 165 11.75 16.10 11.73
N TYR A 166 10.53 16.05 11.20
CA TYR A 166 9.81 17.24 10.77
C TYR A 166 9.43 18.09 11.99
N SER A 167 9.35 19.41 11.80
CA SER A 167 9.02 20.33 12.89
C SER A 167 7.64 20.05 13.48
N ASN A 168 7.58 19.96 14.81
CA ASN A 168 6.37 19.69 15.59
C ASN A 168 6.54 20.23 17.03
N PRO A 169 5.70 21.18 17.48
CA PRO A 169 5.80 21.76 18.83
C PRO A 169 5.47 20.77 19.96
N TYR A 170 4.78 19.68 19.65
CA TYR A 170 4.34 18.65 20.61
C TYR A 170 5.26 17.42 20.67
N VAL A 171 6.41 17.51 20.01
CA VAL A 171 7.46 16.49 20.01
C VAL A 171 8.73 17.13 20.57
N LYS A 172 9.41 16.42 21.45
CA LYS A 172 10.67 16.86 22.06
C LYS A 172 11.84 16.04 21.52
N TYR A 173 12.98 16.69 21.33
CA TYR A 173 14.29 16.09 21.11
C TYR A 173 15.25 16.67 22.16
N SER A 174 15.93 15.81 22.92
CA SER A 174 16.74 16.23 24.08
C SER A 174 16.02 17.20 25.01
N SER A 175 14.76 16.89 25.34
CA SER A 175 13.85 17.69 26.19
C SER A 175 13.43 19.07 25.63
N LYS A 176 13.88 19.46 24.43
CA LYS A 176 13.48 20.71 23.75
C LYS A 176 12.44 20.43 22.67
N PRO A 177 11.43 21.29 22.47
CA PRO A 177 10.45 21.09 21.41
C PRO A 177 11.12 21.15 20.03
N THR A 178 10.64 20.34 19.09
CA THR A 178 11.15 20.32 17.71
C THR A 178 10.43 21.31 16.79
N GLY A 179 9.71 22.28 17.35
CA GLY A 179 8.90 23.22 16.59
C GLY A 179 8.27 24.27 17.50
N THR A 180 7.59 25.22 16.86
CA THR A 180 6.75 26.23 17.52
C THR A 180 5.34 26.14 16.98
N LYS A 181 4.41 26.96 17.48
CA LYS A 181 3.04 27.01 16.94
C LYS A 181 2.98 27.36 15.44
N TYR A 182 4.02 27.99 14.89
CA TYR A 182 4.11 28.35 13.46
C TYR A 182 5.09 27.49 12.67
N GLN A 183 5.98 26.75 13.35
CA GLN A 183 6.94 25.82 12.74
C GLN A 183 6.49 24.39 13.00
N TYR A 184 5.62 23.89 12.13
CA TYR A 184 4.89 22.65 12.35
C TYR A 184 4.67 21.85 11.06
N ASN A 185 5.77 21.56 10.34
CA ASN A 185 5.75 20.81 9.08
C ASN A 185 5.03 19.46 9.22
N ALA A 186 5.09 18.82 10.38
CA ALA A 186 4.37 17.57 10.63
C ALA A 186 2.84 17.69 10.43
N CYS A 187 2.24 18.86 10.70
CA CYS A 187 0.82 19.12 10.48
C CYS A 187 0.47 19.10 8.99
N VAL A 188 1.21 19.87 8.17
CA VAL A 188 0.93 19.96 6.74
C VAL A 188 1.25 18.66 6.00
N ILE A 189 2.32 17.95 6.41
CA ILE A 189 2.67 16.63 5.90
C ILE A 189 1.59 15.59 6.25
N GLN A 190 1.03 15.66 7.46
CA GLN A 190 -0.08 14.80 7.85
C GLN A 190 -1.32 15.06 6.98
N ASN A 191 -1.60 16.31 6.63
CA ASN A 191 -2.79 16.67 5.85
C ASN A 191 -2.63 16.39 4.35
N SER A 192 -1.43 16.54 3.79
CA SER A 192 -1.15 16.33 2.37
C SER A 192 -0.95 14.86 2.00
N GLY A 193 -0.48 14.03 2.94
CA GLY A 193 -0.08 12.66 2.62
C GLY A 193 -1.20 11.73 2.14
N CYS A 194 -2.47 12.00 2.50
CA CYS A 194 -3.59 11.26 1.90
C CYS A 194 -3.79 11.61 0.43
N GLY A 195 -3.61 12.88 0.05
CA GLY A 195 -3.66 13.31 -1.35
C GLY A 195 -2.51 12.73 -2.16
N MET A 196 -1.31 12.67 -1.56
CA MET A 196 -0.14 12.00 -2.16
C MET A 196 -0.39 10.51 -2.41
N ALA A 197 -0.85 9.79 -1.39
CA ALA A 197 -1.16 8.35 -1.50
C ALA A 197 -2.30 8.05 -2.50
N GLY A 198 -3.05 9.08 -2.91
CA GLY A 198 -4.08 9.02 -3.94
C GLY A 198 -3.60 9.38 -5.35
N PHE A 199 -2.33 9.78 -5.53
CA PHE A 199 -1.87 10.33 -6.81
C PHE A 199 -2.03 9.36 -7.98
N ASN A 200 -1.72 8.08 -7.76
CA ASN A 200 -1.91 7.00 -8.73
C ASN A 200 -3.02 6.03 -8.29
N GLU A 201 -3.94 6.48 -7.43
CA GLU A 201 -5.19 5.75 -7.18
C GLU A 201 -6.00 5.68 -8.49
N PRO A 202 -6.73 4.58 -8.74
CA PRO A 202 -7.53 4.46 -9.96
C PRO A 202 -8.53 5.62 -10.07
N ASN A 203 -8.69 6.18 -11.27
CA ASN A 203 -9.80 7.11 -11.56
C ASN A 203 -11.20 6.46 -11.43
N GLU A 204 -11.25 5.13 -11.25
CA GLU A 204 -12.48 4.37 -11.04
C GLU A 204 -12.75 4.22 -9.53
N CYS A 205 -14.00 4.40 -9.12
CA CYS A 205 -14.37 4.26 -7.71
C CYS A 205 -14.14 2.82 -7.19
N THR A 206 -13.44 2.71 -6.06
CA THR A 206 -13.12 1.45 -5.38
C THR A 206 -13.50 1.52 -3.90
N ILE A 207 -13.57 0.35 -3.24
CA ILE A 207 -13.81 0.25 -1.80
C ILE A 207 -12.54 -0.28 -1.12
N ASN A 208 -12.03 0.48 -0.16
CA ASN A 208 -11.07 -0.01 0.82
C ASN A 208 -11.83 -0.43 2.09
N ALA A 209 -11.45 -1.54 2.70
CA ALA A 209 -12.13 -2.04 3.89
C ALA A 209 -11.16 -2.64 4.90
N LYS A 210 -11.50 -2.51 6.19
CA LYS A 210 -10.74 -3.03 7.32
C LYS A 210 -11.69 -3.65 8.33
N GLY A 211 -11.25 -4.69 9.02
CA GLY A 211 -12.03 -5.38 10.04
C GLY A 211 -11.26 -5.57 11.34
N LYS A 212 -11.96 -5.59 12.46
CA LYS A 212 -11.38 -5.99 13.74
C LYS A 212 -12.38 -6.84 14.52
N PHE A 213 -11.91 -7.99 15.01
CA PHE A 213 -12.67 -8.79 15.97
C PHE A 213 -12.72 -8.08 17.32
N ASP A 214 -13.76 -8.35 18.08
CA ASP A 214 -13.73 -8.17 19.52
C ASP A 214 -12.73 -9.14 20.17
N SER A 215 -12.57 -9.03 21.47
CA SER A 215 -11.64 -9.87 22.24
C SER A 215 -12.22 -11.25 22.59
N GLU A 216 -13.40 -11.61 22.07
CA GLU A 216 -14.14 -12.80 22.48
C GLU A 216 -13.99 -13.94 21.47
N CYS A 217 -13.88 -15.17 21.97
CA CYS A 217 -13.62 -16.36 21.14
C CYS A 217 -14.89 -16.91 20.46
N ASN A 218 -16.05 -16.82 21.12
CA ASN A 218 -17.38 -17.12 20.57
C ASN A 218 -18.47 -16.80 21.62
N PRO A 219 -19.54 -16.02 21.30
CA PRO A 219 -19.74 -15.28 20.05
C PRO A 219 -18.66 -14.23 19.83
N THR A 220 -18.36 -13.91 18.58
CA THR A 220 -17.43 -12.83 18.24
C THR A 220 -18.08 -11.86 17.27
N THR A 221 -17.73 -10.59 17.43
CA THR A 221 -18.19 -9.49 16.60
C THR A 221 -17.03 -8.96 15.78
N ILE A 222 -17.23 -8.82 14.47
CA ILE A 222 -16.29 -8.16 13.58
C ILE A 222 -16.80 -6.77 13.25
N LYS A 223 -16.10 -5.74 13.71
CA LYS A 223 -16.33 -4.38 13.26
C LYS A 223 -15.62 -4.16 11.93
N VAL A 224 -16.39 -4.06 10.85
CA VAL A 224 -15.89 -3.76 9.50
C VAL A 224 -16.13 -2.29 9.19
N THR A 225 -15.14 -1.62 8.62
CA THR A 225 -15.23 -0.23 8.13
C THR A 225 -14.81 -0.18 6.68
N ALA A 226 -15.56 0.54 5.86
CA ALA A 226 -15.32 0.79 4.45
C ALA A 226 -15.00 2.27 4.21
N SER A 227 -14.21 2.54 3.16
CA SER A 227 -13.97 3.89 2.66
C SER A 227 -13.86 3.83 1.14
N MET A 228 -14.56 4.74 0.47
CA MET A 228 -14.46 4.90 -0.98
C MET A 228 -13.17 5.59 -1.36
N LEU A 229 -12.57 5.13 -2.46
CA LEU A 229 -11.39 5.72 -3.07
C LEU A 229 -11.61 5.92 -4.58
N PRO A 230 -11.13 7.03 -5.18
CA PRO A 230 -10.56 8.20 -4.50
C PRO A 230 -11.60 8.89 -3.60
N THR A 231 -11.18 9.80 -2.72
CA THR A 231 -12.07 10.49 -1.76
C THR A 231 -13.19 11.30 -2.41
N THR A 232 -13.10 11.55 -3.72
CA THR A 232 -14.15 12.16 -4.54
C THR A 232 -15.31 11.20 -4.83
N CYS A 233 -15.09 9.89 -4.70
CA CYS A 233 -16.13 8.87 -4.79
C CYS A 233 -16.97 8.90 -3.52
N ASN A 234 -18.10 9.60 -3.56
CA ASN A 234 -19.04 9.62 -2.45
C ASN A 234 -20.03 8.47 -2.56
N ALA A 235 -20.03 7.57 -1.59
CA ALA A 235 -21.12 6.61 -1.41
C ALA A 235 -22.10 7.14 -0.37
N GLN A 236 -23.39 7.10 -0.71
CA GLN A 236 -24.47 7.50 0.18
C GLN A 236 -24.89 6.36 1.10
N ASN A 237 -24.78 5.12 0.62
CA ASN A 237 -25.23 3.94 1.34
C ASN A 237 -24.28 2.77 1.11
N TYR A 238 -24.29 1.84 2.06
CA TYR A 238 -23.50 0.62 2.06
C TYR A 238 -24.37 -0.58 2.41
N LYS A 239 -24.07 -1.71 1.79
CA LYS A 239 -24.57 -3.05 2.16
C LYS A 239 -23.39 -3.92 2.54
N PHE A 240 -23.47 -4.57 3.69
CA PHE A 240 -22.46 -5.49 4.19
C PHE A 240 -23.06 -6.90 4.27
N GLU A 241 -22.45 -7.81 3.53
CA GLU A 241 -22.76 -9.22 3.49
C GLU A 241 -21.53 -10.01 3.88
N TYR A 242 -21.68 -11.17 4.49
CA TYR A 242 -20.56 -12.04 4.81
C TYR A 242 -20.87 -13.49 4.51
N THR A 243 -19.82 -14.26 4.29
CA THR A 243 -19.89 -15.70 4.12
C THR A 243 -18.71 -16.36 4.81
N ILE A 244 -18.98 -17.50 5.43
CA ILE A 244 -17.96 -18.37 6.05
C ILE A 244 -17.69 -19.62 5.21
N ASP A 245 -18.58 -19.92 4.25
CA ASP A 245 -18.50 -21.06 3.36
C ASP A 245 -18.14 -20.67 1.92
N GLY A 246 -18.19 -19.38 1.58
CA GLY A 246 -17.96 -18.82 0.24
C GLY A 246 -19.19 -18.72 -0.66
N PHE A 247 -20.34 -19.29 -0.25
CA PHE A 247 -21.53 -19.44 -1.09
C PHE A 247 -22.72 -18.71 -0.50
N ASN A 248 -22.99 -18.97 0.78
CA ASN A 248 -24.14 -18.41 1.47
C ASN A 248 -23.72 -17.08 2.08
N TYR A 249 -24.18 -16.01 1.46
CA TYR A 249 -23.98 -14.66 1.95
C TYR A 249 -25.13 -14.30 2.91
N TYR A 250 -24.76 -14.04 4.15
CA TYR A 250 -25.63 -13.51 5.18
C TYR A 250 -25.51 -12.00 5.18
N THR A 251 -26.64 -11.30 5.18
CA THR A 251 -26.65 -9.84 5.23
C THR A 251 -26.64 -9.37 6.68
N SER A 252 -25.57 -8.70 7.12
CA SER A 252 -25.51 -8.10 8.47
C SER A 252 -26.06 -6.68 8.48
N CYS A 253 -25.71 -5.88 7.47
CA CYS A 253 -26.21 -4.52 7.32
C CYS A 253 -26.77 -4.35 5.90
N PRO A 254 -28.10 -4.47 5.70
CA PRO A 254 -28.70 -4.55 4.36
C PRO A 254 -28.63 -3.24 3.58
N PHE A 255 -28.75 -2.10 4.26
CA PHE A 255 -28.59 -0.78 3.69
C PHE A 255 -28.37 0.23 4.82
N THR A 256 -27.19 0.83 4.90
CA THR A 256 -26.84 1.77 5.95
C THR A 256 -26.07 2.96 5.38
N SER A 257 -26.33 4.16 5.91
CA SER A 257 -25.53 5.35 5.61
C SER A 257 -24.18 5.32 6.33
N ASN A 258 -24.02 4.45 7.33
CA ASN A 258 -22.75 4.28 8.01
C ASN A 258 -21.78 3.52 7.12
N ASN A 259 -20.55 4.02 7.03
CA ASN A 259 -19.47 3.32 6.35
C ASN A 259 -18.89 2.16 7.18
N TYR A 260 -19.62 1.65 8.16
CA TYR A 260 -19.19 0.53 9.00
C TYR A 260 -20.37 -0.39 9.34
N CYS A 261 -20.06 -1.64 9.69
CA CYS A 261 -21.02 -2.64 10.12
C CYS A 261 -20.36 -3.56 11.16
N ASP A 262 -21.12 -3.90 12.20
CA ASP A 262 -20.73 -4.91 13.18
C ASP A 262 -21.35 -6.25 12.75
N ILE A 263 -20.52 -7.23 12.43
CA ILE A 263 -20.92 -8.56 11.96
C ILE A 263 -20.82 -9.52 13.14
N TYR A 264 -21.96 -10.03 13.59
CA TYR A 264 -22.03 -10.98 14.71
C TYR A 264 -21.97 -12.42 14.21
N LEU A 265 -21.03 -13.20 14.74
CA LEU A 265 -20.81 -14.61 14.39
C LEU A 265 -21.09 -15.49 15.60
N LEU A 266 -22.16 -16.29 15.51
CA LEU A 266 -22.59 -17.23 16.56
C LEU A 266 -21.71 -18.48 16.67
N ILE A 267 -21.09 -18.88 15.56
CA ILE A 267 -20.22 -20.05 15.47
C ILE A 267 -19.05 -19.68 14.57
N PHE A 268 -17.84 -19.73 15.12
CA PHE A 268 -16.62 -19.60 14.34
C PHE A 268 -15.88 -20.94 14.29
N PRO A 269 -16.00 -21.73 13.21
CA PRO A 269 -15.39 -23.03 13.15
C PRO A 269 -13.86 -22.91 13.11
N ASN A 270 -13.16 -23.87 13.72
CA ASN A 270 -11.70 -23.95 13.65
C ASN A 270 -11.26 -24.02 12.18
N ARG A 271 -10.22 -23.27 11.82
CA ARG A 271 -9.65 -23.22 10.46
C ARG A 271 -10.62 -22.71 9.37
N SER A 272 -11.52 -21.80 9.73
CA SER A 272 -12.45 -21.19 8.76
C SER A 272 -11.86 -19.98 8.05
N SER A 273 -12.42 -19.69 6.88
CA SER A 273 -12.22 -18.43 6.18
C SER A 273 -13.48 -17.58 6.32
N ILE A 274 -13.33 -16.26 6.51
CA ILE A 274 -14.44 -15.33 6.36
C ILE A 274 -14.20 -14.40 5.18
N THR A 275 -15.27 -14.21 4.41
CA THR A 275 -15.34 -13.18 3.37
C THR A 275 -16.44 -12.22 3.73
N VAL A 276 -16.16 -10.92 3.69
CA VAL A 276 -17.14 -9.84 3.82
C VAL A 276 -17.21 -9.13 2.47
N LYS A 277 -18.38 -9.16 1.84
CA LYS A 277 -18.72 -8.40 0.64
C LYS A 277 -19.34 -7.08 1.05
N ILE A 278 -18.83 -6.00 0.50
CA ILE A 278 -19.27 -4.64 0.78
C ILE A 278 -19.70 -4.05 -0.54
N THR A 279 -20.95 -3.60 -0.60
CA THR A 279 -21.47 -2.88 -1.74
C THR A 279 -21.69 -1.44 -1.33
N ALA A 280 -21.06 -0.50 -2.03
CA ALA A 280 -21.28 0.92 -1.84
C ALA A 280 -22.08 1.49 -3.02
N TYR A 281 -23.04 2.36 -2.71
CA TYR A 281 -23.95 2.97 -3.66
C TYR A 281 -23.68 4.48 -3.71
N GLY A 282 -23.26 5.02 -4.87
CA GLY A 282 -22.96 6.44 -5.04
C GLY A 282 -23.12 6.91 -6.48
N ASN A 283 -23.73 8.09 -6.69
CA ASN A 283 -23.91 8.73 -8.00
C ASN A 283 -24.37 7.79 -9.13
N GLY A 284 -25.37 6.94 -8.85
CA GLY A 284 -25.93 5.99 -9.83
C GLY A 284 -25.03 4.79 -10.17
N THR A 285 -23.87 4.66 -9.51
CA THR A 285 -22.91 3.55 -9.72
C THR A 285 -22.84 2.69 -8.45
N GLN A 286 -22.77 1.37 -8.66
CA GLN A 286 -22.51 0.41 -7.60
C GLN A 286 -21.04 0.01 -7.63
N VAL A 287 -20.38 0.08 -6.48
CA VAL A 287 -19.01 -0.41 -6.31
C VAL A 287 -19.04 -1.57 -5.34
N ILE A 288 -18.32 -2.65 -5.64
CA ILE A 288 -18.29 -3.85 -4.81
C ILE A 288 -16.84 -4.13 -4.38
N GLY A 289 -16.64 -4.25 -3.07
CA GLY A 289 -15.39 -4.59 -2.43
C GLY A 289 -15.52 -5.89 -1.63
N TYR A 290 -14.40 -6.58 -1.42
CA TYR A 290 -14.37 -7.82 -0.64
C TYR A 290 -13.21 -7.79 0.35
N LEU A 291 -13.50 -8.05 1.63
CA LEU A 291 -12.56 -8.28 2.72
C LEU A 291 -12.49 -9.77 3.02
N PHE A 292 -11.29 -10.36 3.01
CA PHE A 292 -11.08 -11.79 3.22
C PHE A 292 -10.02 -12.06 4.26
N LYS A 293 -10.23 -13.07 5.11
CA LYS A 293 -9.21 -13.59 6.01
C LYS A 293 -9.43 -15.08 6.27
N THR A 294 -8.36 -15.87 6.12
CA THR A 294 -8.29 -17.26 6.60
C THR A 294 -7.62 -17.29 7.96
N PHE A 295 -8.14 -18.14 8.83
CA PHE A 295 -7.60 -18.34 10.17
C PHE A 295 -7.06 -19.76 10.30
N THR A 296 -5.96 -19.91 11.03
CA THR A 296 -5.36 -21.21 11.32
C THR A 296 -5.67 -21.68 12.75
N THR A 297 -6.36 -20.85 13.54
CA THR A 297 -6.73 -21.09 14.93
C THR A 297 -8.17 -20.64 15.19
N LEU A 298 -8.80 -21.17 16.24
CA LEU A 298 -10.16 -20.82 16.69
C LEU A 298 -10.30 -19.37 17.15
N CYS A 299 -9.21 -18.75 17.64
CA CYS A 299 -9.22 -17.39 18.19
C CYS A 299 -8.02 -16.57 17.68
N PRO A 300 -8.16 -15.84 16.58
CA PRO A 300 -7.11 -14.98 16.05
C PRO A 300 -7.08 -13.62 16.79
N GLU A 301 -6.06 -13.37 17.60
CA GLU A 301 -5.88 -12.05 18.26
C GLU A 301 -5.50 -10.92 17.27
N THR A 302 -5.24 -11.26 16.00
CA THR A 302 -4.76 -10.31 14.99
C THR A 302 -5.90 -9.60 14.25
N PRO A 303 -5.87 -8.27 14.13
CA PRO A 303 -6.82 -7.50 13.31
C PRO A 303 -6.89 -7.98 11.85
N MET A 304 -8.07 -7.93 11.24
CA MET A 304 -8.24 -8.14 9.80
C MET A 304 -7.85 -6.86 9.04
N GLN A 305 -6.63 -6.82 8.51
CA GLN A 305 -6.23 -5.77 7.58
C GLN A 305 -6.19 -6.32 6.15
N LEU A 306 -6.90 -5.67 5.24
CA LEU A 306 -6.57 -5.72 3.82
C LEU A 306 -5.45 -4.72 3.52
N PRO A 307 -4.43 -5.09 2.75
CA PRO A 307 -3.94 -4.23 1.69
C PRO A 307 -5.00 -4.27 0.56
N GLY A 308 -5.90 -3.30 0.54
CA GLY A 308 -7.03 -3.29 -0.39
C GLY A 308 -6.56 -3.03 -1.82
N TYR A 309 -6.94 -3.90 -2.77
CA TYR A 309 -7.11 -3.53 -4.18
C TYR A 309 -8.10 -4.51 -4.85
N LEU A 310 -9.09 -3.96 -5.55
CA LEU A 310 -9.76 -4.62 -6.68
C LEU A 310 -9.81 -3.59 -7.82
N LYS A 311 -9.01 -3.80 -8.86
CA LYS A 311 -9.12 -3.10 -10.16
C LYS A 311 -9.74 -4.09 -11.15
N LYS A 312 -10.38 -3.52 -12.16
CA LYS A 312 -10.81 -4.13 -13.43
C LYS A 312 -9.83 -5.18 -13.96
N ILE A 313 -10.42 -6.21 -14.54
CA ILE A 313 -9.88 -7.46 -15.07
C ILE A 313 -9.08 -7.19 -16.36
N ASP A 314 -7.79 -7.58 -16.39
CA ASP A 314 -6.93 -7.60 -17.60
C ASP A 314 -6.67 -9.04 -18.03
N ASN A 315 -6.76 -9.36 -19.33
CA ASN A 315 -7.01 -10.70 -19.90
C ASN A 315 -5.92 -11.82 -19.84
N ASN A 316 -4.90 -11.83 -18.98
CA ASN A 316 -3.86 -12.89 -19.03
C ASN A 316 -3.56 -13.55 -17.68
N GLY A 317 -4.38 -14.54 -17.31
CA GLY A 317 -4.40 -15.30 -16.04
C GLY A 317 -3.22 -16.23 -15.70
N SER A 318 -2.65 -16.07 -14.50
CA SER A 318 -1.76 -16.98 -13.78
C SER A 318 -2.19 -17.03 -12.30
N ILE A 319 -2.33 -18.22 -11.73
CA ILE A 319 -2.79 -18.38 -10.33
C ILE A 319 -1.62 -18.13 -9.39
N LYS A 320 -1.69 -17.07 -8.58
CA LYS A 320 -0.82 -16.90 -7.40
C LYS A 320 -1.62 -17.20 -6.14
N SER A 321 -1.52 -18.43 -5.61
CA SER A 321 -2.09 -18.76 -4.30
C SER A 321 -1.22 -18.17 -3.18
N GLN A 322 -1.85 -17.65 -2.12
CA GLN A 322 -1.14 -17.09 -0.95
C GLN A 322 -0.69 -18.15 0.06
N SER A 323 -0.79 -19.45 -0.24
CA SER A 323 -0.31 -20.49 0.67
C SER A 323 0.02 -21.80 -0.06
N SER A 324 1.17 -21.86 -0.74
CA SER A 324 1.74 -23.14 -1.18
C SER A 324 1.92 -24.10 0.01
N SER A 325 2.32 -23.58 1.17
CA SER A 325 2.56 -24.37 2.40
C SER A 325 1.32 -24.99 3.06
N TYR A 326 0.12 -24.52 2.74
CA TYR A 326 -1.12 -25.08 3.32
C TYR A 326 -1.71 -26.18 2.43
N LEU A 327 -1.64 -26.01 1.11
CA LEU A 327 -2.03 -27.04 0.15
C LEU A 327 -1.13 -28.27 0.30
N SER A 328 0.18 -28.07 0.51
CA SER A 328 1.14 -29.14 0.78
C SER A 328 0.87 -29.90 2.08
N ARG A 329 0.33 -29.22 3.11
CA ARG A 329 -0.09 -29.89 4.36
C ARG A 329 -1.41 -30.65 4.20
N LEU A 330 -2.37 -30.09 3.47
CA LEU A 330 -3.62 -30.78 3.12
C LEU A 330 -3.38 -32.06 2.32
N ALA A 331 -2.35 -32.07 1.46
CA ALA A 331 -1.93 -33.24 0.71
C ALA A 331 -1.31 -34.34 1.61
N GLN A 332 -0.58 -33.94 2.65
CA GLN A 332 0.07 -34.88 3.59
C GLN A 332 -0.91 -35.46 4.63
N ASP A 333 -1.93 -34.70 5.03
CA ASP A 333 -2.89 -35.09 6.06
C ASP A 333 -4.01 -36.01 5.52
N ASN A 334 -4.23 -36.10 4.20
CA ASN A 334 -5.30 -36.90 3.59
C ASN A 334 -4.72 -38.05 2.74
N ALA A 335 -5.04 -39.29 3.11
CA ALA A 335 -4.37 -40.50 2.64
C ALA A 335 -4.82 -41.00 1.25
N ASN A 336 -5.79 -40.36 0.59
CA ASN A 336 -6.33 -40.80 -0.69
C ASN A 336 -6.50 -39.64 -1.70
N PRO A 337 -5.55 -39.42 -2.62
CA PRO A 337 -5.63 -38.33 -3.60
C PRO A 337 -6.74 -38.52 -4.66
N GLU A 338 -7.31 -39.74 -4.80
CA GLU A 338 -8.39 -40.03 -5.76
C GLU A 338 -9.78 -39.46 -5.36
N GLU A 339 -9.95 -38.96 -4.13
CA GLU A 339 -11.24 -38.46 -3.61
C GLU A 339 -11.30 -36.95 -3.38
N ILE A 340 -10.29 -36.20 -3.85
CA ILE A 340 -10.19 -34.75 -3.62
C ILE A 340 -10.70 -33.98 -4.84
N ASN A 341 -11.88 -33.38 -4.70
CA ASN A 341 -12.48 -32.50 -5.70
C ASN A 341 -12.06 -31.04 -5.45
N CYS A 342 -11.55 -30.40 -6.49
CA CYS A 342 -11.26 -28.98 -6.51
C CYS A 342 -12.25 -28.25 -7.44
N SER A 343 -12.93 -27.25 -6.89
CA SER A 343 -13.93 -26.46 -7.61
C SER A 343 -13.62 -24.98 -7.51
N LEU A 344 -13.75 -24.27 -8.63
CA LEU A 344 -13.56 -22.83 -8.71
C LEU A 344 -14.87 -22.13 -9.01
N PHE A 345 -15.19 -21.12 -8.22
CA PHE A 345 -16.42 -20.33 -8.36
C PHE A 345 -16.08 -18.86 -8.62
N ASP A 346 -16.92 -18.18 -9.38
CA ASP A 346 -16.83 -16.72 -9.50
C ASP A 346 -17.32 -16.02 -8.23
N LEU A 347 -17.21 -14.69 -8.22
CA LEU A 347 -17.66 -13.84 -7.11
C LEU A 347 -19.16 -13.90 -6.81
N ASN A 348 -19.96 -14.45 -7.72
CA ASN A 348 -21.40 -14.63 -7.56
C ASN A 348 -21.74 -16.07 -7.13
N GLY A 349 -20.74 -16.91 -6.84
CA GLY A 349 -20.93 -18.31 -6.46
C GLY A 349 -21.27 -19.23 -7.64
N LYS A 350 -21.14 -18.76 -8.88
CA LYS A 350 -21.32 -19.61 -10.06
C LYS A 350 -20.09 -20.51 -10.22
N LEU A 351 -20.31 -21.81 -10.36
CA LEU A 351 -19.25 -22.76 -10.66
C LEU A 351 -18.65 -22.44 -12.04
N ILE A 352 -17.34 -22.25 -12.07
CA ILE A 352 -16.56 -21.99 -13.29
C ILE A 352 -15.96 -23.28 -13.80
N ILE A 353 -15.34 -24.06 -12.92
CA ILE A 353 -14.76 -25.35 -13.27
C ILE A 353 -14.66 -26.22 -12.01
N SER A 354 -14.74 -27.54 -12.18
CA SER A 354 -14.57 -28.53 -11.12
C SER A 354 -13.77 -29.70 -11.70
N GLY A 355 -12.88 -30.28 -10.90
CA GLY A 355 -12.10 -31.45 -11.28
C GLY A 355 -11.38 -32.08 -10.10
N ASN A 356 -11.02 -33.35 -10.24
CA ASN A 356 -10.15 -34.02 -9.28
C ASN A 356 -8.72 -33.55 -9.50
N ILE A 357 -8.01 -33.20 -8.42
CA ILE A 357 -6.63 -32.74 -8.49
C ILE A 357 -5.78 -33.63 -7.61
N ASP A 358 -4.70 -34.16 -8.19
CA ASP A 358 -3.65 -34.78 -7.42
C ASP A 358 -2.85 -33.69 -6.70
N LEU A 359 -3.11 -33.53 -5.40
CA LEU A 359 -2.49 -32.51 -4.56
C LEU A 359 -0.96 -32.68 -4.43
N LEU A 360 -0.34 -33.77 -4.89
CA LEU A 360 1.12 -33.93 -4.86
C LEU A 360 1.84 -33.10 -5.94
N ASN A 361 1.15 -32.67 -7.00
CA ASN A 361 1.67 -31.83 -8.09
C ASN A 361 1.07 -30.40 -8.05
N GLU A 362 1.05 -29.86 -6.83
CA GLU A 362 0.32 -28.71 -6.23
C GLU A 362 0.02 -27.45 -7.05
N LEU A 363 0.85 -27.07 -8.03
CA LEU A 363 0.76 -25.74 -8.67
C LEU A 363 0.78 -25.84 -10.19
N GLU A 364 1.49 -26.81 -10.74
CA GLU A 364 1.59 -26.99 -12.19
C GLU A 364 0.30 -27.59 -12.77
N GLN A 365 -0.34 -28.52 -12.06
CA GLN A 365 -1.64 -29.06 -12.47
C GLN A 365 -2.78 -28.06 -12.27
N LEU A 366 -2.81 -27.31 -11.17
CA LEU A 366 -3.73 -26.18 -11.03
C LEU A 366 -3.54 -25.22 -12.21
N ASN A 367 -2.32 -24.72 -12.43
CA ASN A 367 -2.08 -23.83 -13.57
C ASN A 367 -2.56 -24.43 -14.89
N LYS A 368 -2.28 -25.71 -15.19
CA LYS A 368 -2.74 -26.42 -16.41
C LYS A 368 -4.26 -26.54 -16.53
N THR A 369 -4.96 -26.93 -15.46
CA THR A 369 -6.43 -27.09 -15.46
C THR A 369 -7.15 -25.75 -15.59
N TYR A 370 -6.54 -24.67 -15.12
CA TYR A 370 -7.13 -23.32 -15.08
C TYR A 370 -6.54 -22.35 -16.14
N LEU A 371 -5.82 -22.86 -17.15
CA LEU A 371 -5.10 -22.08 -18.20
C LEU A 371 -5.98 -21.11 -19.02
N ASN A 372 -7.30 -21.24 -18.99
CA ASN A 372 -8.23 -20.46 -19.82
C ASN A 372 -9.25 -19.65 -19.02
N ILE A 373 -8.99 -19.41 -17.74
CA ILE A 373 -9.88 -18.62 -16.91
C ILE A 373 -9.52 -17.15 -17.08
N SER A 374 -10.55 -16.32 -17.36
CA SER A 374 -10.39 -14.88 -17.39
C SER A 374 -9.75 -14.41 -16.10
N SER A 375 -8.86 -13.43 -16.16
CA SER A 375 -8.29 -12.89 -14.94
C SER A 375 -9.39 -12.34 -14.05
N GLY A 376 -9.20 -12.44 -12.74
CA GLY A 376 -10.28 -12.13 -11.83
C GLY A 376 -10.09 -12.73 -10.46
N VAL A 377 -11.11 -12.51 -9.64
CA VAL A 377 -11.18 -13.08 -8.32
C VAL A 377 -12.12 -14.28 -8.34
N TYR A 378 -11.66 -15.36 -7.77
CA TYR A 378 -12.39 -16.61 -7.71
C TYR A 378 -12.30 -17.20 -6.31
N PHE A 379 -13.25 -18.06 -5.97
CA PHE A 379 -13.23 -18.90 -4.78
C PHE A 379 -12.80 -20.30 -5.17
N LEU A 380 -11.65 -20.73 -4.64
CA LEU A 380 -11.16 -22.09 -4.75
C LEU A 380 -11.66 -22.90 -3.56
N GLN A 381 -12.44 -23.93 -3.85
CA GLN A 381 -12.92 -24.92 -2.90
C GLN A 381 -12.19 -26.23 -3.13
N ILE A 382 -11.74 -26.85 -2.04
CA ILE A 382 -11.22 -28.23 -2.06
C ILE A 382 -12.05 -29.04 -1.07
N LYS A 383 -12.60 -30.15 -1.56
CA LYS A 383 -13.42 -31.11 -0.79
C LYS A 383 -12.82 -32.49 -0.89
N GLU A 384 -12.95 -33.25 0.19
CA GLU A 384 -12.81 -34.71 0.18
C GLU A 384 -14.23 -35.25 0.32
N VAL A 385 -14.73 -35.88 -0.75
CA VAL A 385 -16.14 -36.27 -0.87
C VAL A 385 -17.06 -35.05 -0.62
N ASP A 386 -17.77 -35.00 0.52
CA ASP A 386 -18.66 -33.90 0.91
C ASP A 386 -18.08 -32.96 1.97
N LYS A 387 -16.89 -33.27 2.50
CA LYS A 387 -16.25 -32.50 3.56
C LYS A 387 -15.43 -31.37 2.97
N LEU A 388 -15.77 -30.13 3.33
CA LEU A 388 -14.98 -28.96 2.97
C LEU A 388 -13.63 -29.00 3.69
N LEU A 389 -12.55 -29.17 2.93
CA LEU A 389 -11.18 -29.17 3.46
C LEU A 389 -10.54 -27.79 3.38
N TYR A 390 -10.85 -27.05 2.32
CA TYR A 390 -10.26 -25.74 2.07
C TYR A 390 -11.22 -24.85 1.30
N ASN A 391 -11.26 -23.59 1.69
CA ASN A 391 -11.83 -22.55 0.85
C ASN A 391 -10.94 -21.31 0.92
N SER A 392 -10.51 -20.83 -0.25
CA SER A 392 -9.65 -19.67 -0.36
C SER A 392 -9.96 -18.85 -1.59
N LYS A 393 -9.78 -17.54 -1.45
CA LYS A 393 -9.81 -16.64 -2.58
C LYS A 393 -8.51 -16.81 -3.38
N ILE A 394 -8.63 -17.10 -4.68
CA ILE A 394 -7.51 -17.03 -5.60
C ILE A 394 -7.69 -15.84 -6.54
N ILE A 395 -6.56 -15.21 -6.87
CA ILE A 395 -6.49 -14.19 -7.92
C ILE A 395 -5.87 -14.88 -9.12
N VAL A 396 -6.67 -15.04 -10.17
CA VAL A 396 -6.19 -15.42 -11.50
C VAL A 396 -5.73 -14.10 -12.13
N LYS A 397 -4.41 -13.91 -12.27
CA LYS A 397 -3.81 -12.66 -12.74
C LYS A 397 -3.50 -12.70 -14.21
#